data_AF-A0A7J9HKV0-F1
#
_entry.id   AF-A0A7J9HKV0-F1
#
_cell.length_a   1.000
_cell.length_b   1.000
_cell.length_c   1.000
_cell.angle_alpha   90.00
_cell.angle_beta   90.00
_cell.angle_gamma   90.00
#
_symmetry.space_group_name_H-M   'P 1'
#
loop_
_entity.id
_entity.type
_entity.pdbx_description
1 polymer ?
#
loop_
_entity_poly.entity_id
_entity_poly.type
_entity_poly.pdbx_seq_one_letter_code
_entity_poly.pdbx_strand_id
1 'polypeptide(L)'
;FYSGAVAAAREALICGVPSLCLSFDWKKNVSGESDLKNAADLCLPLISAAVRDIERGKFPESCLLNIEIPSSPLANKGFKLTRQSLWRSPLSWKAVSANRHPAAGQYLSNQQSLGIKLAQLSRDASAAGAARRLNSHRKNVEIESVGIAGKFNGQQTVKKYFRLELLEKETEKADDNLDFKAVEDGYVAVTPLSLSSTDQSKIETEVSSWISAALGREQRN
;
A
#
# COMPACT_ATOMS: atom_id res chain seq x y z
N PHE A 1 -5.94 -3.82 -2.39
CA PHE A 1 -5.54 -3.61 -0.98
C PHE A 1 -4.11 -3.10 -0.77
N TYR A 2 -3.13 -3.40 -1.64
CA TYR A 2 -1.71 -3.06 -1.40
C TYR A 2 -1.30 -1.60 -1.74
N SER A 3 -2.20 -0.78 -2.27
CA SER A 3 -1.89 0.61 -2.62
C SER A 3 -1.88 1.51 -1.39
N GLY A 4 -0.76 2.19 -1.14
CA GLY A 4 -0.63 3.19 -0.07
C GLY A 4 -1.50 4.42 -0.28
N ALA A 5 -1.67 4.87 -1.53
CA ALA A 5 -2.54 6.00 -1.86
C ALA A 5 -4.02 5.69 -1.55
N VAL A 6 -4.49 4.52 -1.97
CA VAL A 6 -5.86 4.05 -1.64
C VAL A 6 -6.00 3.84 -0.13
N ALA A 7 -4.95 3.38 0.55
CA ALA A 7 -4.98 3.24 2.01
C ALA A 7 -5.15 4.59 2.73
N ALA A 8 -4.48 5.65 2.27
CA ALA A 8 -4.63 6.99 2.81
C ALA A 8 -6.05 7.55 2.61
N ALA A 9 -6.61 7.41 1.40
CA ALA A 9 -8.00 7.80 1.14
C ALA A 9 -8.99 7.00 2.00
N ARG A 10 -8.74 5.69 2.17
CA ARG A 10 -9.59 4.84 3.00
C ARG A 10 -9.57 5.25 4.47
N GLU A 11 -8.42 5.67 4.99
CA GLU A 11 -8.31 6.18 6.36
C GLU A 11 -9.14 7.46 6.55
N ALA A 12 -9.14 8.37 5.57
CA ALA A 12 -10.00 9.53 5.59
C ALA A 12 -11.49 9.14 5.60
N LEU A 13 -11.90 8.16 4.79
CA LEU A 13 -13.26 7.64 4.78
C LEU A 13 -13.66 7.02 6.14
N ILE A 14 -12.76 6.27 6.79
CA ILE A 14 -13.00 5.71 8.13
C ILE A 14 -13.23 6.84 9.16
N CYS A 15 -12.53 7.96 9.01
CA CYS A 15 -12.72 9.16 9.83
C CYS A 15 -13.97 9.98 9.44
N GLY A 16 -14.79 9.52 8.49
CA GLY A 16 -15.97 10.24 8.01
C GLY A 16 -15.65 11.42 7.08
N VAL A 17 -14.44 11.48 6.53
CA VAL A 17 -14.01 12.54 5.61
C VAL A 17 -14.12 12.05 4.16
N PRO A 18 -14.86 12.75 3.28
CA PRO A 18 -14.88 12.46 1.86
C PRO A 18 -13.48 12.45 1.25
N SER A 19 -13.18 11.48 0.38
CA SER A 19 -11.83 11.29 -0.12
C SER A 19 -11.78 10.80 -1.55
N LEU A 20 -10.73 11.22 -2.26
CA LEU A 20 -10.40 10.80 -3.61
C LEU A 20 -8.97 10.24 -3.62
N CYS A 21 -8.76 9.19 -4.40
CA CYS A 21 -7.45 8.64 -4.71
C CYS A 21 -7.21 8.77 -6.21
N LEU A 22 -6.14 9.44 -6.61
CA LEU A 22 -5.81 9.69 -8.02
C LEU A 22 -4.54 8.91 -8.37
N SER A 23 -4.59 8.12 -9.44
CA SER A 23 -3.44 7.36 -9.95
C SER A 23 -3.30 7.55 -11.45
N PHE A 24 -2.08 7.80 -11.92
CA PHE A 24 -1.77 7.93 -13.35
C PHE A 24 -1.04 6.67 -13.83
N ASP A 25 -1.52 6.06 -14.93
CA ASP A 25 -0.91 4.87 -15.55
C ASP A 25 0.38 5.24 -16.29
N TRP A 26 1.41 5.58 -15.51
CA TRP A 26 2.72 5.96 -16.01
C TRP A 26 3.40 4.78 -16.73
N LYS A 27 3.71 4.95 -18.01
CA LYS A 27 4.47 3.99 -18.80
C LYS A 27 5.94 4.40 -18.89
N LYS A 28 6.82 3.56 -18.35
CA LYS A 28 8.26 3.80 -18.38
C LYS A 28 8.75 3.97 -19.84
N ASN A 29 9.57 4.99 -20.08
CA ASN A 29 10.11 5.36 -21.40
C ASN A 29 9.05 5.81 -22.43
N VAL A 30 7.81 6.00 -22.02
CA VAL A 30 6.72 6.47 -22.90
C VAL A 30 6.12 7.75 -22.35
N SER A 31 5.75 7.77 -21.07
CA SER A 31 5.18 8.94 -20.40
C SER A 31 6.25 9.98 -20.06
N GLY A 32 5.88 11.25 -20.18
CA GLY A 32 6.70 12.40 -19.79
C GLY A 32 6.01 13.32 -18.77
N GLU A 33 6.72 14.37 -18.32
CA GLU A 33 6.17 15.36 -17.39
C GLU A 33 4.96 16.11 -17.97
N SER A 34 4.93 16.32 -19.28
CA SER A 34 3.77 16.90 -19.98
C SER A 34 2.51 16.04 -19.80
N ASP A 35 2.65 14.71 -19.82
CA ASP A 35 1.51 13.81 -19.62
C ASP A 35 1.02 13.86 -18.18
N LEU A 36 1.93 13.98 -17.21
CA LEU A 36 1.55 14.18 -15.81
C LEU A 36 0.77 15.48 -15.61
N LYS A 37 1.20 16.58 -16.26
CA LYS A 37 0.45 17.84 -16.27
C LYS A 37 -0.93 17.66 -16.92
N ASN A 38 -1.00 17.03 -18.08
CA ASN A 38 -2.26 16.75 -18.77
C ASN A 38 -3.20 15.87 -17.92
N ALA A 39 -2.66 14.89 -17.19
CA ALA A 39 -3.40 14.07 -16.25
C ALA A 39 -3.98 14.89 -15.10
N ALA A 40 -3.20 15.81 -14.53
CA ALA A 40 -3.66 16.73 -13.50
C ALA A 40 -4.78 17.64 -14.03
N ASP A 41 -4.57 18.27 -15.19
CA ASP A 41 -5.55 19.15 -15.84
C ASP A 41 -6.86 18.41 -16.15
N LEU A 42 -6.77 17.16 -16.62
CA LEU A 42 -7.93 16.30 -16.89
C LEU A 42 -8.78 16.03 -15.64
N CYS A 43 -8.17 15.96 -14.46
CA CYS A 43 -8.90 15.70 -13.21
C CYS A 43 -9.43 16.96 -12.52
N LEU A 44 -9.00 18.16 -12.92
CA LEU A 44 -9.43 19.41 -12.29
C LEU A 44 -10.97 19.61 -12.28
N PRO A 45 -11.72 19.33 -13.37
CA PRO A 45 -13.18 19.38 -13.36
C PRO A 45 -13.81 18.50 -12.27
N LEU A 46 -13.33 17.26 -12.16
CA LEU A 46 -13.85 16.27 -11.21
C LEU A 46 -13.53 16.68 -9.77
N ILE A 47 -12.31 17.15 -9.51
CA ILE A 47 -11.90 17.64 -8.18
C ILE A 47 -12.71 18.88 -7.80
N SER A 48 -12.88 19.83 -8.72
CA SER A 48 -13.66 21.05 -8.49
C SER A 48 -15.12 20.73 -8.19
N ALA A 49 -15.70 19.77 -8.92
CA ALA A 49 -17.03 19.27 -8.65
C ALA A 49 -17.14 18.58 -7.29
N ALA A 50 -16.15 17.75 -6.92
CA ALA A 50 -16.11 17.08 -5.63
C ALA A 50 -16.08 18.10 -4.48
N VAL A 51 -15.17 19.07 -4.50
CA VAL A 51 -15.09 20.13 -3.47
C VAL A 51 -16.42 20.86 -3.33
N ARG A 52 -16.96 21.36 -4.44
CA ARG A 52 -18.24 22.08 -4.47
C ARG A 52 -19.40 21.25 -3.91
N ASP A 53 -19.48 19.97 -4.26
CA ASP A 53 -20.62 19.12 -3.91
C ASP A 53 -20.45 18.50 -2.52
N ILE A 54 -19.23 18.38 -1.99
CA ILE A 54 -18.96 18.07 -0.57
C ILE A 54 -19.52 19.20 0.31
N GLU A 55 -19.22 20.46 0.00
CA GLU A 55 -19.72 21.62 0.77
C GLU A 55 -21.25 21.71 0.79
N ARG A 56 -21.91 21.13 -0.23
CA ARG A 56 -23.37 21.14 -0.40
C ARG A 56 -24.06 19.87 0.11
N GLY A 57 -23.31 18.90 0.65
CA GLY A 57 -23.85 17.61 1.08
C GLY A 57 -24.44 16.78 -0.07
N LYS A 58 -23.86 16.90 -1.28
CA LYS A 58 -24.30 16.20 -2.51
C LYS A 58 -23.26 15.22 -3.04
N PHE A 59 -22.09 15.13 -2.40
CA PHE A 59 -21.07 14.17 -2.74
C PHE A 59 -21.47 12.77 -2.24
N PRO A 60 -21.22 11.68 -3.00
CA PRO A 60 -21.55 10.32 -2.57
C PRO A 60 -20.96 9.99 -1.20
N GLU A 61 -21.80 9.48 -0.30
CA GLU A 61 -21.40 9.11 1.05
C GLU A 61 -20.94 7.64 1.10
N SER A 62 -20.32 7.24 2.22
CA SER A 62 -19.96 5.85 2.51
C SER A 62 -18.98 5.19 1.53
N CYS A 63 -18.34 5.97 0.66
CA CYS A 63 -17.30 5.50 -0.26
C CYS A 63 -16.21 6.57 -0.46
N LEU A 64 -15.05 6.10 -0.90
CA LEU A 64 -14.01 6.93 -1.50
C LEU A 64 -14.02 6.70 -3.02
N LEU A 65 -13.59 7.69 -3.79
CA LEU A 65 -13.47 7.54 -5.25
C LEU A 65 -12.03 7.25 -5.63
N ASN A 66 -11.76 6.05 -6.16
CA ASN A 66 -10.49 5.71 -6.79
C ASN A 66 -10.56 6.07 -8.28
N ILE A 67 -9.66 6.96 -8.71
CA ILE A 67 -9.63 7.53 -10.05
C ILE A 67 -8.33 7.10 -10.70
N GLU A 68 -8.45 6.39 -11.82
CA GLU A 68 -7.30 5.91 -12.59
C GLU A 68 -7.29 6.57 -13.97
N ILE A 69 -6.20 7.26 -14.26
CA ILE A 69 -6.01 8.07 -15.46
C ILE A 69 -5.18 7.25 -16.46
N PRO A 70 -5.65 7.09 -17.72
CA PRO A 70 -4.93 6.32 -18.72
C PRO A 70 -3.62 7.00 -19.10
N SER A 71 -2.66 6.21 -19.61
CA SER A 71 -1.30 6.68 -19.95
C SER A 71 -1.23 7.83 -20.95
N SER A 72 -2.32 8.05 -21.71
CA SER A 72 -2.46 9.12 -22.71
C SER A 72 -3.65 10.03 -22.36
N PRO A 73 -3.50 10.98 -21.42
CA PRO A 73 -4.62 11.80 -20.94
C PRO A 73 -5.29 12.64 -22.02
N LEU A 74 -4.55 13.12 -23.02
CA LEU A 74 -5.12 13.92 -24.11
C LEU A 74 -6.03 13.13 -25.06
N ALA A 75 -5.85 11.80 -25.13
CA ALA A 75 -6.65 10.92 -25.97
C ALA A 75 -7.75 10.21 -25.17
N ASN A 76 -8.07 10.70 -23.96
CA ASN A 76 -9.07 10.08 -23.11
C ASN A 76 -10.47 10.11 -23.76
N LYS A 77 -11.26 9.07 -23.49
CA LYS A 77 -12.63 8.93 -23.99
C LYS A 77 -13.70 9.46 -23.01
N GLY A 78 -13.26 10.17 -21.96
CA GLY A 78 -14.09 10.63 -20.85
C GLY A 78 -14.00 9.74 -19.61
N PHE A 79 -14.88 10.01 -18.66
CA PHE A 79 -14.95 9.32 -17.37
C PHE A 79 -15.92 8.14 -17.45
N LYS A 80 -15.54 7.00 -16.90
CA LYS A 80 -16.36 5.78 -16.84
C LYS A 80 -16.49 5.33 -15.39
N LEU A 81 -17.72 5.11 -14.94
CA LEU A 81 -17.97 4.41 -13.67
C LEU A 81 -17.50 2.96 -13.83
N THR A 82 -16.69 2.49 -12.89
CA THR A 82 -16.13 1.14 -12.92
C THR A 82 -16.29 0.41 -11.60
N ARG A 83 -16.10 -0.90 -11.65
CA ARG A 83 -16.00 -1.79 -10.49
C ARG A 83 -14.57 -2.19 -10.25
N GLN A 84 -14.23 -2.37 -8.98
CA GLN A 84 -12.90 -2.84 -8.60
C GLN A 84 -12.69 -4.25 -9.15
N SER A 85 -11.62 -4.47 -9.92
CA SER A 85 -11.26 -5.81 -10.32
C SER A 85 -10.70 -6.61 -9.15
N LEU A 86 -11.02 -7.91 -9.13
CA LEU A 86 -10.36 -8.89 -8.25
C LEU A 86 -9.12 -9.50 -8.90
N TRP A 87 -8.75 -8.99 -10.08
CA TRP A 87 -7.63 -9.50 -10.84
C TRP A 87 -6.31 -9.17 -10.13
N ARG A 88 -5.35 -10.08 -10.24
CA ARG A 88 -4.01 -9.93 -9.70
C ARG A 88 -3.00 -10.61 -10.62
N SER A 89 -1.87 -9.95 -10.89
CA SER A 89 -0.72 -10.64 -11.48
C SER A 89 -0.34 -11.82 -10.59
N PRO A 90 -0.04 -12.99 -11.18
CA PRO A 90 0.54 -14.07 -10.42
C PRO A 90 1.88 -13.62 -9.85
N LEU A 91 2.14 -14.00 -8.60
CA LEU A 91 3.36 -13.65 -7.88
C LEU A 91 4.26 -14.88 -7.81
N SER A 92 5.54 -14.70 -8.14
CA SER A 92 6.54 -15.77 -8.02
C SER A 92 7.73 -15.33 -7.17
N TRP A 93 8.19 -16.21 -6.28
CA TRP A 93 9.41 -15.99 -5.52
C TRP A 93 10.58 -16.61 -6.26
N LYS A 94 11.56 -15.78 -6.66
CA LYS A 94 12.81 -16.26 -7.26
C LYS A 94 13.96 -16.15 -6.27
N ALA A 95 14.69 -17.25 -6.10
CA ALA A 95 15.93 -17.24 -5.33
C ALA A 95 16.98 -16.38 -6.06
N VAL A 96 17.62 -15.48 -5.33
CA VAL A 96 18.65 -14.57 -5.87
C VAL A 96 19.98 -14.88 -5.18
N SER A 97 21.08 -14.87 -5.94
CA SER A 97 22.40 -15.07 -5.37
C SER A 97 22.82 -13.88 -4.49
N ALA A 98 23.46 -14.16 -3.37
CA ALA A 98 23.93 -13.15 -2.41
C ALA A 98 24.91 -12.13 -3.02
N ASN A 99 25.55 -12.46 -4.15
CA ASN A 99 26.58 -11.62 -4.77
C ASN A 99 26.04 -10.53 -5.72
N ARG A 100 24.72 -10.51 -6.01
CA ARG A 100 24.18 -9.58 -7.03
C ARG A 100 23.85 -8.17 -6.49
N HIS A 101 23.92 -7.95 -5.17
CA HIS A 101 23.74 -6.63 -4.54
C HIS A 101 24.62 -6.46 -3.29
N PRO A 102 25.83 -5.90 -3.37
CA PRO A 102 26.62 -5.60 -2.16
C PRO A 102 26.03 -4.46 -1.30
N ALA A 103 25.15 -3.62 -1.87
CA ALA A 103 24.63 -2.42 -1.20
C ALA A 103 23.22 -2.54 -0.57
N ALA A 104 22.43 -3.57 -0.92
CA ALA A 104 21.09 -3.75 -0.36
C ALA A 104 21.19 -4.51 0.98
N GLY A 105 21.47 -3.78 2.06
CA GLY A 105 21.38 -4.31 3.41
C GLY A 105 22.70 -4.74 4.06
N GLN A 106 23.83 -4.10 3.72
CA GLN A 106 24.97 -4.05 4.64
C GLN A 106 24.65 -3.12 5.82
N TYR A 107 23.63 -3.46 6.62
CA TYR A 107 23.71 -3.14 8.03
C TYR A 107 24.86 -3.99 8.57
N LEU A 108 25.96 -3.32 8.89
CA LEU A 108 27.17 -3.91 9.44
C LEU A 108 26.83 -4.73 10.70
N SER A 109 26.49 -6.01 10.53
CA SER A 109 26.24 -6.94 11.65
C SER A 109 27.52 -7.24 12.45
N ASN A 110 28.68 -6.75 12.00
CA ASN A 110 29.93 -6.81 12.76
C ASN A 110 30.03 -5.71 13.83
N GLN A 111 29.11 -4.75 13.86
CA GLN A 111 28.88 -3.97 15.07
C GLN A 111 27.61 -4.49 15.71
N GLN A 112 27.78 -5.35 16.74
CA GLN A 112 26.70 -5.66 17.67
C GLN A 112 25.99 -4.35 18.02
N SER A 113 24.70 -4.25 17.69
CA SER A 113 23.92 -3.04 17.91
C SER A 113 24.06 -2.63 19.38
N LEU A 114 24.13 -1.32 19.65
CA LEU A 114 24.33 -0.80 21.01
C LEU A 114 23.33 -1.43 22.00
N GLY A 115 22.11 -1.72 21.55
CA GLY A 115 21.07 -2.42 22.31
C GLY A 115 21.44 -3.85 22.74
N ILE A 116 22.12 -4.64 21.90
CA ILE A 116 22.59 -5.99 22.28
C ILE A 116 23.73 -5.92 23.29
N LYS A 117 24.66 -4.97 23.12
CA LYS A 117 25.74 -4.75 24.10
C LYS A 117 25.18 -4.31 25.46
N LEU A 118 24.19 -3.42 25.46
CA LEU A 118 23.49 -2.99 26.67
C LEU A 118 22.71 -4.14 27.32
N ALA A 119 22.01 -4.97 26.56
CA ALA A 119 21.31 -6.13 27.10
C ALA A 119 22.28 -7.16 27.71
N GLN A 120 23.45 -7.37 27.10
CA GLN A 120 24.50 -8.23 27.64
C GLN A 120 25.10 -7.64 28.93
N LEU A 121 25.45 -6.35 28.94
CA LEU A 121 25.93 -5.66 30.14
C LEU A 121 24.90 -5.66 31.27
N SER A 122 23.61 -5.45 30.97
CA SER A 122 22.52 -5.52 31.95
C SER A 122 22.37 -6.93 32.53
N ARG A 123 22.57 -7.98 31.72
CA ARG A 123 22.57 -9.38 32.17
C ARG A 123 23.76 -9.67 33.09
N ASP A 124 24.95 -9.27 32.69
CA ASP A 124 26.18 -9.51 33.46
C ASP A 124 26.18 -8.70 34.77
N ALA A 125 25.65 -7.46 34.74
CA ALA A 125 25.41 -6.65 35.94
C ALA A 125 24.37 -7.28 36.87
N SER A 126 23.29 -7.87 36.33
CA SER A 126 22.29 -8.60 37.12
C SER A 126 22.87 -9.86 37.77
N ALA A 127 23.72 -10.60 37.06
CA ALA A 127 24.42 -11.77 37.59
C ALA A 127 25.45 -11.40 38.68
N ALA A 128 26.23 -10.33 38.47
CA ALA A 128 27.17 -9.81 39.45
C ALA A 128 26.47 -9.21 40.68
N GLY A 129 25.29 -8.59 40.51
CA GLY A 129 24.43 -8.11 41.59
C GLY A 129 23.82 -9.23 42.43
N ALA A 130 23.45 -10.35 41.80
CA ALA A 130 22.98 -11.56 42.48
C ALA A 130 24.10 -12.23 43.29
N ALA A 131 25.33 -12.25 42.78
CA ALA A 131 26.49 -12.83 43.47
C ALA A 131 26.88 -12.09 44.76
N ARG A 132 26.60 -10.78 44.87
CA ARG A 132 26.92 -9.99 46.08
C ARG A 132 25.97 -10.23 47.25
N ARG A 133 24.83 -10.91 47.05
CA ARG A 133 23.90 -11.26 48.14
C ARG A 133 24.24 -12.56 48.86
N LEU A 134 25.26 -13.31 48.41
CA LEU A 134 25.59 -14.64 48.94
C LEU A 134 26.49 -14.67 50.19
N ASN A 135 26.91 -13.53 50.74
CA ASN A 135 27.63 -13.46 52.02
C ASN A 135 26.79 -12.88 53.18
N SER A 136 25.49 -13.17 53.21
CA SER A 136 24.68 -12.96 54.42
C SER A 136 23.70 -14.12 54.62
N HIS A 137 24.11 -15.05 55.49
CA HIS A 137 23.30 -15.98 56.29
C HIS A 137 22.11 -16.72 55.65
N ARG A 138 22.31 -18.03 55.43
CA ARG A 138 21.36 -19.18 55.47
C ARG A 138 19.86 -18.93 55.19
N LYS A 139 19.34 -19.56 54.12
CA LYS A 139 18.44 -20.74 54.10
C LYS A 139 17.84 -20.87 52.68
N ASN A 140 17.86 -22.10 52.15
CA ASN A 140 17.25 -22.61 50.91
C ASN A 140 16.54 -21.61 49.99
N VAL A 141 17.08 -21.43 48.79
CA VAL A 141 16.28 -21.15 47.59
C VAL A 141 16.91 -21.92 46.43
N GLU A 142 16.20 -22.93 45.94
CA GLU A 142 16.42 -23.51 44.61
C GLU A 142 16.09 -22.44 43.56
N ILE A 143 17.02 -22.20 42.64
CA ILE A 143 16.72 -21.55 41.36
C ILE A 143 17.48 -22.34 40.29
N GLU A 144 16.85 -23.40 39.79
CA GLU A 144 17.26 -24.05 38.55
C GLU A 144 16.55 -23.39 37.36
N SER A 145 17.31 -22.60 36.61
CA SER A 145 17.01 -22.20 35.23
C SER A 145 18.29 -21.54 34.69
N VAL A 146 18.88 -21.88 33.55
CA VAL A 146 18.42 -22.55 32.32
C VAL A 146 19.65 -23.25 31.73
N GLY A 147 19.40 -24.28 30.92
CA GLY A 147 20.44 -25.08 30.25
C GLY A 147 21.53 -24.23 29.60
N ILE A 148 22.78 -24.63 29.86
CA ILE A 148 23.96 -24.19 29.14
C ILE A 148 23.79 -24.65 27.70
N ALA A 149 23.35 -23.73 26.83
CA ALA A 149 23.53 -23.90 25.40
C ALA A 149 25.05 -23.93 25.17
N GLY A 150 25.58 -25.11 24.90
CA GLY A 150 26.98 -25.31 24.57
C GLY A 150 27.44 -24.31 23.51
N LYS A 151 28.70 -23.88 23.61
CA LYS A 151 29.35 -23.01 22.62
C LYS A 151 29.00 -23.50 21.21
N PHE A 152 28.13 -22.77 20.52
CA PHE A 152 27.95 -22.94 19.08
C PHE A 152 29.25 -22.48 18.43
N ASN A 153 30.11 -23.46 18.09
CA ASN A 153 31.11 -23.27 17.04
C ASN A 153 30.39 -22.64 15.85
N GLY A 154 30.92 -21.53 15.32
CA GLY A 154 30.27 -20.68 14.33
C GLY A 154 29.70 -21.48 13.17
N GLN A 155 28.42 -21.84 13.25
CA GLN A 155 27.66 -22.31 12.11
C GLN A 155 27.59 -21.13 11.16
N GLN A 156 28.27 -21.26 10.03
CA GLN A 156 28.28 -20.29 8.96
C GLN A 156 26.82 -20.11 8.49
N THR A 157 26.14 -19.07 8.98
CA THR A 157 24.75 -18.81 8.63
C THR A 157 24.67 -18.42 7.17
N VAL A 158 24.14 -19.31 6.32
CA VAL A 158 23.94 -19.03 4.90
C VAL A 158 22.71 -18.12 4.74
N LYS A 159 22.94 -16.85 4.36
CA LYS A 159 21.85 -15.93 4.01
C LYS A 159 21.30 -16.30 2.65
N LYS A 160 19.99 -16.56 2.57
CA LYS A 160 19.26 -16.76 1.30
C LYS A 160 18.42 -15.53 1.00
N TYR A 161 18.49 -15.06 -0.24
CA TYR A 161 17.71 -13.91 -0.72
C TYR A 161 16.66 -14.38 -1.71
N PHE A 162 15.47 -13.80 -1.60
CA PHE A 162 14.37 -14.05 -2.51
C PHE A 162 13.84 -12.72 -3.02
N ARG A 163 13.53 -12.67 -4.32
CA ARG A 163 12.85 -11.54 -4.96
C ARG A 163 11.45 -11.98 -5.33
N LEU A 164 10.47 -11.16 -4.99
CA LEU A 164 9.11 -11.29 -5.48
C LEU A 164 9.04 -10.67 -6.89
N GLU A 165 8.66 -11.46 -7.88
CA GLU A 165 8.45 -11.01 -9.26
C GLU A 165 6.97 -11.12 -9.64
N LEU A 166 6.45 -10.09 -10.30
CA LEU A 166 5.13 -10.14 -10.93
C LEU A 166 5.27 -10.83 -12.28
N LEU A 167 4.40 -11.79 -12.54
CA LEU A 167 4.29 -12.44 -13.84
C LEU A 167 3.34 -11.66 -14.75
N GLU A 168 3.56 -11.79 -16.06
CA GLU A 168 2.72 -11.16 -17.08
C GLU A 168 1.29 -11.69 -17.04
N LYS A 169 0.38 -10.83 -17.51
CA LYS A 169 -1.06 -11.05 -17.50
C LYS A 169 -1.45 -12.08 -18.55
N GLU A 170 -2.22 -13.09 -18.15
CA GLU A 170 -3.02 -13.89 -19.08
C GLU A 170 -4.34 -13.16 -19.36
N THR A 171 -4.64 -12.94 -20.63
CA THR A 171 -5.80 -12.15 -21.06
C THR A 171 -7.06 -13.01 -21.07
N GLU A 172 -7.81 -13.01 -19.98
CA GLU A 172 -9.17 -13.59 -19.96
C GLU A 172 -10.22 -12.56 -20.43
N LYS A 173 -11.38 -13.05 -20.88
CA LYS A 173 -12.56 -12.22 -21.17
C LYS A 173 -13.06 -11.59 -19.86
N ALA A 174 -12.60 -10.38 -19.60
CA ALA A 174 -12.97 -9.61 -18.44
C ALA A 174 -14.25 -8.79 -18.72
N ASP A 175 -15.01 -8.49 -17.67
CA ASP A 175 -16.14 -7.55 -17.74
C ASP A 175 -15.64 -6.15 -18.15
N ASP A 176 -16.31 -5.54 -19.13
CA ASP A 176 -15.98 -4.22 -19.68
C ASP A 176 -16.08 -3.10 -18.64
N ASN A 177 -16.78 -3.33 -17.53
CA ASN A 177 -16.95 -2.36 -16.44
C ASN A 177 -15.85 -2.44 -15.37
N LEU A 178 -14.83 -3.27 -15.55
CA LEU A 178 -13.69 -3.33 -14.61
C LEU A 178 -12.76 -2.13 -14.79
N ASP A 179 -12.23 -1.66 -13.67
CA ASP A 179 -11.27 -0.55 -13.56
C ASP A 179 -10.11 -0.64 -14.57
N PHE A 180 -9.33 -1.72 -14.53
CA PHE A 180 -8.16 -1.89 -15.40
C PHE A 180 -8.55 -1.89 -16.88
N LYS A 181 -9.73 -2.43 -17.22
CA LYS A 181 -10.18 -2.56 -18.60
C LYS A 181 -10.58 -1.19 -19.16
N ALA A 182 -11.26 -0.38 -18.35
CA ALA A 182 -11.59 0.99 -18.71
C ALA A 182 -10.33 1.83 -18.98
N VAL A 183 -9.29 1.69 -18.12
CA VAL A 183 -8.00 2.37 -18.30
C VAL A 183 -7.29 1.90 -19.58
N GLU A 184 -7.24 0.58 -19.81
CA GLU A 184 -6.69 -0.01 -21.06
C GLU A 184 -7.43 0.49 -22.30
N ASP A 185 -8.74 0.71 -22.20
CA ASP A 185 -9.58 1.22 -23.29
C ASP A 185 -9.52 2.75 -23.44
N GLY A 186 -8.75 3.46 -22.61
CA GLY A 186 -8.52 4.90 -22.69
C GLY A 186 -9.57 5.76 -21.98
N TYR A 187 -10.35 5.21 -21.05
CA TYR A 187 -11.23 5.96 -20.17
C TYR A 187 -10.52 6.32 -18.86
N VAL A 188 -10.94 7.42 -18.25
CA VAL A 188 -10.65 7.67 -16.83
C VAL A 188 -11.60 6.80 -16.01
N ALA A 189 -11.06 5.80 -15.31
CA ALA A 189 -11.87 4.92 -14.48
C ALA A 189 -12.20 5.61 -13.15
N VAL A 190 -13.47 5.60 -12.76
CA VAL A 190 -13.94 6.09 -11.46
C VAL A 190 -14.58 4.94 -10.71
N THR A 191 -13.88 4.42 -9.71
CA THR A 191 -14.29 3.26 -8.92
C THR A 191 -14.67 3.68 -7.50
N PRO A 192 -15.94 3.60 -7.10
CA PRO A 192 -16.31 3.80 -5.71
C PRO A 192 -15.89 2.60 -4.86
N LEU A 193 -15.06 2.86 -3.85
CA LEU A 193 -14.63 1.84 -2.88
C LEU A 193 -15.29 2.12 -1.53
N SER A 194 -16.08 1.16 -1.07
CA SER A 194 -16.81 1.21 0.20
C SER A 194 -16.10 0.38 1.28
N LEU A 195 -16.42 0.66 2.55
CA LEU A 195 -15.95 -0.17 3.69
C LEU A 195 -16.81 -1.45 3.85
N SER A 196 -18.03 -1.44 3.30
CA SER A 196 -19.04 -2.48 3.42
C SER A 196 -19.56 -2.86 2.04
N SER A 197 -19.58 -4.14 1.73
CA SER A 197 -20.14 -4.66 0.47
C SER A 197 -21.66 -4.59 0.38
N THR A 198 -22.36 -4.30 1.48
CA THR A 198 -23.83 -4.40 1.57
C THR A 198 -24.57 -3.40 0.68
N ASP A 199 -23.97 -2.23 0.43
CA ASP A 199 -24.62 -1.11 -0.27
C ASP A 199 -23.98 -0.78 -1.63
N GLN A 200 -23.19 -1.70 -2.19
CA GLN A 200 -22.40 -1.42 -3.40
C GLN A 200 -23.27 -0.93 -4.59
N SER A 201 -24.43 -1.54 -4.81
CA SER A 201 -25.33 -1.13 -5.91
C SER A 201 -25.93 0.27 -5.72
N LYS A 202 -26.21 0.65 -4.47
CA LYS A 202 -26.73 1.98 -4.14
C LYS A 202 -25.64 3.02 -4.37
N ILE A 203 -24.44 2.75 -3.85
CA ILE A 203 -23.25 3.60 -4.02
C ILE A 203 -22.94 3.79 -5.51
N GLU A 204 -22.94 2.72 -6.31
CA GLU A 204 -22.73 2.82 -7.76
C GLU A 204 -23.75 3.72 -8.45
N THR A 205 -25.02 3.65 -8.04
CA THR A 205 -26.10 4.48 -8.58
C THR A 205 -25.91 5.96 -8.20
N GLU A 206 -25.59 6.24 -6.94
CA GLU A 206 -25.32 7.59 -6.44
C GLU A 206 -24.11 8.22 -7.14
N VAL A 207 -23.02 7.46 -7.28
CA VAL A 207 -21.80 7.91 -7.96
C VAL A 207 -22.07 8.11 -9.45
N SER A 208 -22.81 7.22 -10.11
CA SER A 208 -23.20 7.38 -11.52
C SER A 208 -23.98 8.68 -11.75
N SER A 209 -24.97 8.93 -10.90
CA SER A 209 -25.79 10.15 -10.94
C SER A 209 -24.94 11.39 -10.70
N TRP A 210 -24.05 11.32 -9.69
CA TRP A 210 -23.15 12.42 -9.35
C TRP A 210 -22.17 12.75 -10.47
N ILE A 211 -21.49 11.75 -11.08
CA ILE A 211 -20.57 11.95 -12.21
C ILE A 211 -21.29 12.63 -13.37
N SER A 212 -22.48 12.15 -13.72
CA SER A 212 -23.29 12.70 -14.81
C SER A 212 -23.67 14.17 -14.56
N ALA A 213 -24.06 14.50 -13.31
CA ALA A 213 -24.41 15.86 -12.92
C ALA A 213 -23.19 16.79 -12.79
N ALA A 214 -22.06 16.25 -12.32
CA ALA A 214 -20.82 16.98 -12.11
C ALA A 214 -20.18 17.39 -13.44
N LEU A 215 -20.07 16.45 -14.38
CA LEU A 215 -19.37 16.64 -15.66
C LEU A 215 -20.29 17.12 -16.79
N GLY A 216 -21.59 16.84 -16.72
CA GLY A 216 -22.56 17.32 -17.73
C GLY A 216 -22.84 18.83 -17.68
N ARG A 217 -22.39 19.52 -16.62
CA ARG A 217 -22.60 20.97 -16.45
C ARG A 217 -21.51 21.84 -17.07
N GLU A 218 -20.32 21.30 -17.32
CA GLU A 218 -19.23 22.08 -17.93
C GLU A 218 -19.41 22.29 -19.45
N GLN A 219 -20.27 21.52 -20.11
CA GLN A 219 -20.62 21.76 -21.52
C GLN A 219 -21.66 22.89 -21.74
N ARG A 220 -22.15 23.54 -20.68
CA ARG A 220 -23.22 24.56 -20.76
C ARG A 220 -22.75 25.99 -20.42
N ASN A 221 -21.46 26.24 -20.25
CA ASN A 221 -20.90 27.57 -20.03
C ASN A 221 -19.98 28.00 -21.16
#